data_AF-A0A349EBI2-F1
#
_entry.id   AF-A0A349EBI2-F1
#
_cell.length_a   1.000
_cell.length_b   1.000
_cell.length_c   1.000
_cell.angle_alpha   90.00
_cell.angle_beta   90.00
_cell.angle_gamma   90.00
#
_symmetry.space_group_name_H-M   'P 1'
#
loop_
_entity.id
_entity.type
_entity.pdbx_description
1 polymer ?
#
loop_
_entity_poly.entity_id
_entity_poly.type
_entity_poly.pdbx_seq_one_letter_code
_entity_poly.pdbx_strand_id
1 'polypeptide(L)'
;VSNRSADLRYKGQSYTLNVDFTSIAEAVKAFQELHRQRYGYSHDVPVELLTIRVNVSTRRARFFMPEHIANTSCNNAEQCKVYGETVKAKLLQRTQLCPGVWVAGPAIITEYSATTFVAGGWSVAPDEFGNLILKKLD
;
A
#
# COMPACT_ATOMS: atom_id res chain seq x y z
N VAL A 1 7.59 10.59 -21.38
CA VAL A 1 6.45 11.44 -20.99
C VAL A 1 6.98 12.55 -20.11
N SER A 2 6.52 13.78 -20.29
CA SER A 2 6.85 14.89 -19.38
C SER A 2 5.58 15.38 -18.72
N ASN A 3 5.56 15.39 -17.38
CA ASN A 3 4.52 16.08 -16.62
C ASN A 3 5.08 17.40 -16.09
N ARG A 4 4.25 18.43 -16.04
CA ARG A 4 4.58 19.75 -15.51
C ARG A 4 3.68 20.02 -14.32
N SER A 5 4.24 20.50 -13.23
CA SER A 5 3.47 20.96 -12.08
C SER A 5 4.00 22.29 -11.57
N ALA A 6 3.20 22.99 -10.78
CA ALA A 6 3.58 24.26 -10.20
C ALA A 6 3.21 24.30 -8.71
N ASP A 7 4.09 24.90 -7.92
CA ASP A 7 3.87 25.19 -6.51
C ASP A 7 3.24 26.58 -6.38
N LEU A 8 2.00 26.63 -5.91
CA LEU A 8 1.24 27.86 -5.71
C LEU A 8 0.91 28.05 -4.21
N ARG A 9 0.74 29.30 -3.80
CA ARG A 9 0.26 29.68 -2.46
C ARG A 9 -0.53 30.98 -2.51
N TYR A 10 -1.32 31.29 -1.49
CA TYR A 10 -1.79 32.66 -1.32
C TYR A 10 -0.64 33.55 -0.83
N LYS A 11 -0.61 34.80 -1.28
CA LYS A 11 0.37 35.79 -0.84
C LYS A 11 0.39 35.89 0.69
N GLY A 12 1.58 35.74 1.28
CA GLY A 12 1.79 35.75 2.73
C GLY A 12 1.70 34.39 3.43
N GLN A 13 1.29 33.32 2.73
CA GLN A 13 1.35 31.97 3.28
C GLN A 13 2.76 31.39 3.24
N SER A 14 3.09 30.53 4.22
CA SER A 14 4.38 29.84 4.28
C SER A 14 4.43 28.55 3.46
N TYR A 15 3.28 27.90 3.23
CA TYR A 15 3.21 26.60 2.57
C TYR A 15 2.60 26.70 1.17
N THR A 16 3.07 25.84 0.26
CA THR A 16 2.58 25.73 -1.12
C THR A 16 1.77 24.45 -1.32
N LEU A 17 0.87 24.47 -2.30
CA LEU A 17 0.27 23.27 -2.85
C LEU A 17 0.76 23.06 -4.28
N ASN A 18 1.14 21.83 -4.61
CA ASN A 18 1.57 21.45 -5.95
C ASN A 18 0.34 21.03 -6.77
N VAL A 19 0.20 21.59 -7.98
CA VAL A 19 -0.86 21.26 -8.92
C VAL A 19 -0.29 21.05 -10.32
N ASP A 20 -0.96 20.26 -11.16
CA ASP A 20 -0.57 20.12 -12.56
C ASP A 20 -0.59 21.48 -13.28
N PHE A 21 0.41 21.71 -14.14
CA PHE A 21 0.65 23.00 -14.77
C PHE A 21 0.47 22.92 -16.29
N THR A 22 -0.74 23.30 -16.73
CA THR A 22 -1.09 23.44 -18.15
C THR A 22 -1.09 24.92 -18.58
N SER A 23 -1.69 25.78 -17.74
CA SER A 23 -1.72 27.24 -17.91
C SER A 23 -1.82 27.89 -16.53
N ILE A 24 -1.54 29.20 -16.44
CA ILE A 24 -1.63 29.94 -15.18
C ILE A 24 -3.08 29.92 -14.65
N ALA A 25 -4.06 30.17 -15.51
CA ALA A 25 -5.47 30.22 -15.11
C ALA A 25 -5.97 28.88 -14.55
N GLU A 26 -5.64 27.77 -15.22
CA GLU A 26 -6.01 26.43 -14.74
C GLU A 26 -5.27 26.06 -13.46
N ALA A 27 -3.99 26.41 -13.34
CA ALA A 27 -3.22 26.16 -12.12
C ALA A 27 -3.78 26.94 -10.92
N VAL A 28 -4.20 28.19 -11.10
CA VAL A 28 -4.82 29.00 -10.03
C VAL A 28 -6.15 28.37 -9.60
N LYS A 29 -7.00 27.98 -10.55
CA LYS A 29 -8.28 27.33 -10.26
C LYS A 29 -8.08 25.99 -9.53
N ALA A 30 -7.16 25.16 -10.02
CA ALA A 30 -6.80 23.88 -9.39
C ALA A 30 -6.24 24.08 -7.97
N PHE A 31 -5.41 25.10 -7.77
CA PHE A 31 -4.89 25.47 -6.46
C PHE A 31 -6.02 25.87 -5.50
N GLN A 32 -6.94 26.74 -5.92
CA GLN A 32 -8.05 27.19 -5.08
C GLN A 32 -8.97 26.04 -4.66
N GLU A 33 -9.27 25.13 -5.60
CA GLU A 33 -10.08 23.94 -5.32
C GLU A 33 -9.36 22.98 -4.38
N LEU A 34 -8.08 22.68 -4.64
CA LEU A 34 -7.28 21.81 -3.76
C LEU A 34 -7.11 22.41 -2.36
N HIS A 35 -6.95 23.74 -2.27
CA HIS A 35 -6.89 24.44 -0.99
C HIS A 35 -8.21 24.33 -0.23
N ARG A 36 -9.35 24.48 -0.91
CA ARG A 36 -10.68 24.30 -0.31
C ARG A 36 -10.89 22.86 0.16
N GLN A 37 -10.50 21.86 -0.62
CA GLN A 37 -10.59 20.46 -0.22
C GLN A 37 -9.72 20.15 1.00
N ARG A 38 -8.50 20.73 1.06
CA ARG A 38 -7.56 20.47 2.15
C ARG A 38 -7.90 21.20 3.45
N TYR A 39 -8.37 22.45 3.35
CA TYR A 39 -8.50 23.35 4.51
C TYR A 39 -9.94 23.85 4.75
N GLY A 40 -10.88 23.53 3.87
CA GLY A 40 -12.30 23.89 3.99
C GLY A 40 -12.65 25.27 3.44
N TYR A 41 -11.70 26.05 2.92
CA TYR A 41 -11.95 27.41 2.43
C TYR A 41 -10.97 27.83 1.31
N SER A 42 -11.28 28.95 0.64
CA SER A 42 -10.39 29.66 -0.29
C SER A 42 -10.28 31.12 0.12
N HIS A 43 -9.12 31.73 -0.09
CA HIS A 43 -8.90 33.15 0.22
C HIS A 43 -9.13 34.01 -1.01
N ASP A 44 -9.68 35.21 -0.82
CA ASP A 44 -9.74 36.26 -1.84
C ASP A 44 -8.47 37.13 -1.80
N VAL A 45 -7.32 36.48 -1.96
CA VAL A 45 -5.99 37.07 -1.89
C VAL A 45 -5.22 36.65 -3.15
N PRO A 46 -4.33 37.48 -3.70
CA PRO A 46 -3.52 37.09 -4.85
C PRO A 46 -2.77 35.77 -4.63
N VAL A 47 -2.75 34.94 -5.68
CA VAL A 47 -2.02 33.68 -5.70
C VAL A 47 -0.62 33.92 -6.25
N GLU A 48 0.40 33.40 -5.57
CA GLU A 48 1.79 33.42 -6.00
C GLU A 48 2.18 32.06 -6.58
N LEU A 49 2.80 32.06 -7.76
CA LEU A 49 3.45 30.90 -8.34
C LEU A 49 4.93 30.98 -8.00
N LEU A 50 5.45 29.99 -7.25
CA LEU A 50 6.82 29.99 -6.76
C LEU A 50 7.76 29.18 -7.63
N THR A 51 7.34 27.97 -8.00
CA THR A 51 8.20 27.01 -8.70
C THR A 51 7.42 26.29 -9.78
N ILE A 52 7.98 26.20 -10.99
CA ILE A 52 7.51 25.27 -12.02
C ILE A 52 8.43 24.05 -12.02
N ARG A 53 7.84 22.86 -11.92
CA ARG A 53 8.54 21.57 -11.91
C ARG A 53 8.25 20.84 -13.21
N VAL A 54 9.28 20.21 -13.78
CA VAL A 54 9.13 19.33 -14.94
C VAL A 54 9.67 17.96 -14.55
N ASN A 55 8.80 16.96 -14.54
CA ASN A 55 9.19 15.56 -14.35
C ASN A 55 9.21 14.88 -15.71
N VAL A 56 10.38 14.37 -16.10
CA VAL A 56 10.57 13.65 -17.36
C VAL A 56 10.79 12.18 -17.04
N SER A 57 9.89 11.33 -17.52
CA SER A 57 9.98 9.88 -17.41
C SER A 57 10.15 9.24 -18.78
N THR A 58 11.00 8.22 -18.86
CA THR A 58 11.14 7.37 -20.04
C THR A 58 10.42 6.04 -19.85
N ARG A 59 10.24 5.27 -20.92
CA ARG A 59 9.67 3.91 -20.82
C ARG A 59 10.57 3.09 -19.91
N ARG A 60 10.03 2.66 -18.77
CA ARG A 60 10.68 1.70 -17.89
C ARG A 60 10.51 0.31 -18.49
N ALA A 61 11.52 -0.55 -18.32
CA ALA A 61 11.35 -1.98 -18.59
C ALA A 61 10.15 -2.49 -17.78
N ARG A 62 9.29 -3.30 -18.42
CA ARG A 62 8.18 -3.94 -17.72
C ARG A 62 8.75 -4.88 -16.67
N PHE A 63 8.36 -4.67 -15.43
CA PHE A 63 8.64 -5.57 -14.34
C PHE A 63 7.36 -6.35 -14.06
N PHE A 64 7.48 -7.67 -13.98
CA PHE A 64 6.40 -8.55 -13.61
C PHE A 64 6.71 -9.10 -12.23
N MET A 65 5.72 -9.06 -11.34
CA MET A 65 5.81 -9.78 -10.08
C MET A 65 5.83 -11.28 -10.40
N PRO A 66 6.68 -12.09 -9.75
CA PRO A 66 6.66 -13.52 -9.93
C PRO A 66 5.32 -14.08 -9.45
N GLU A 67 4.70 -14.95 -10.24
CA GLU A 67 3.51 -15.69 -9.80
C GLU A 67 3.89 -16.69 -8.71
N HIS A 68 3.04 -16.80 -7.69
CA HIS A 68 3.18 -17.78 -6.64
C HIS A 68 2.64 -19.13 -7.11
N ILE A 69 3.54 -20.01 -7.57
CA ILE A 69 3.18 -21.37 -7.96
C ILE A 69 2.97 -22.21 -6.70
N ALA A 70 1.72 -22.64 -6.48
CA ALA A 70 1.38 -23.60 -5.44
C ALA A 70 2.12 -24.92 -5.63
N ASN A 71 2.71 -25.45 -4.55
CA ASN A 71 3.19 -26.84 -4.56
C ASN A 71 2.02 -27.82 -4.52
N THR A 72 2.15 -28.99 -5.15
CA THR A 72 1.14 -30.06 -5.13
C THR A 72 0.90 -30.67 -3.75
N SER A 73 1.79 -30.42 -2.79
CA SER A 73 1.70 -30.82 -1.39
C SER A 73 1.64 -29.57 -0.49
N CYS A 74 0.48 -28.92 -0.46
CA CYS A 74 0.22 -27.70 0.32
C CYS A 74 -0.49 -28.00 1.65
N ASN A 75 -0.37 -27.07 2.60
CA ASN A 75 -1.13 -27.01 3.84
C ASN A 75 -1.00 -28.23 4.76
N ASN A 76 0.07 -29.02 4.60
CA ASN A 76 0.44 -30.05 5.55
C ASN A 76 0.97 -29.39 6.82
N ALA A 77 0.07 -29.18 7.77
CA ALA A 77 0.40 -28.53 9.02
C ALA A 77 0.93 -29.54 10.03
N GLU A 78 2.12 -29.29 10.55
CA GLU A 78 2.55 -29.85 11.82
C GLU A 78 1.83 -29.13 12.98
N GLN A 79 1.96 -29.64 14.19
CA GLN A 79 1.34 -29.05 15.37
C GLN A 79 2.42 -28.63 16.36
N CYS A 80 2.40 -27.37 16.77
CA CYS A 80 3.34 -26.82 17.74
C CYS A 80 2.61 -26.18 18.93
N LYS A 81 3.31 -26.06 20.08
CA LYS A 81 2.80 -25.32 21.23
C LYS A 81 3.28 -23.87 21.13
N VAL A 82 2.37 -22.93 21.32
CA VAL A 82 2.67 -21.50 21.37
C VAL A 82 2.37 -21.00 22.78
N TYR A 83 3.31 -20.29 23.39
CA TYR A 83 3.12 -19.74 24.72
C TYR A 83 1.96 -18.74 24.71
N GLY A 84 1.01 -18.90 25.63
CA GLY A 84 -0.20 -18.07 25.72
C GLY A 84 -1.41 -18.60 24.95
N GLU A 85 -1.25 -19.59 24.06
CA GLU A 85 -2.37 -20.23 23.37
C GLU A 85 -2.84 -21.49 24.11
N THR A 86 -4.16 -21.67 24.20
CA THR A 86 -4.75 -22.87 24.84
C THR A 86 -4.77 -24.07 23.90
N VAL A 87 -4.81 -23.84 22.58
CA VAL A 87 -4.84 -24.87 21.54
C VAL A 87 -3.49 -24.93 20.84
N LYS A 88 -3.10 -26.12 20.35
CA LYS A 88 -1.89 -26.24 19.51
C LYS A 88 -2.08 -25.43 18.23
N ALA A 89 -1.03 -24.71 17.84
CA ALA A 89 -1.02 -23.95 16.59
C ALA A 89 -0.55 -24.83 15.43
N LYS A 90 -1.14 -24.62 14.26
CA LYS A 90 -0.63 -25.19 13.00
C LYS A 90 0.75 -24.60 12.71
N LEU A 91 1.73 -25.42 12.36
CA LEU A 91 3.03 -24.99 11.90
C LEU A 91 3.15 -25.28 10.40
N LEU A 92 3.35 -24.22 9.61
CA LEU A 92 3.35 -24.28 8.15
C LEU A 92 4.54 -23.49 7.62
N GLN A 93 5.26 -24.04 6.63
CA GLN A 93 6.19 -23.22 5.86
C GLN A 93 5.42 -22.37 4.87
N ARG A 94 5.84 -21.11 4.67
CA ARG A 94 5.21 -20.20 3.69
C ARG A 94 5.12 -20.82 2.29
N THR A 95 6.15 -21.58 1.89
CA THR A 95 6.24 -22.29 0.60
C THR A 95 5.23 -23.44 0.42
N GLN A 96 4.55 -23.83 1.50
CA GLN A 96 3.51 -24.85 1.50
C GLN A 96 2.10 -24.24 1.54
N LEU A 97 1.96 -22.92 1.60
CA LEU A 97 0.65 -22.28 1.53
C LEU A 97 0.18 -22.20 0.07
N CYS A 98 -1.06 -22.59 -0.16
CA CYS A 98 -1.67 -22.51 -1.49
C CYS A 98 -2.46 -21.20 -1.62
N PRO A 99 -2.27 -20.41 -2.69
CA PRO A 99 -3.10 -19.24 -2.98
C PRO A 99 -4.58 -19.60 -3.00
N GLY A 100 -5.39 -18.72 -2.41
CA GLY A 100 -6.84 -18.91 -2.29
C GLY A 100 -7.30 -19.85 -1.17
N VAL A 101 -6.39 -20.61 -0.53
CA VAL A 101 -6.75 -21.48 0.61
C VAL A 101 -6.41 -20.78 1.92
N TRP A 102 -7.45 -20.39 2.66
CA TRP A 102 -7.30 -19.71 3.94
C TRP A 102 -7.04 -20.68 5.09
N VAL A 103 -6.00 -20.38 5.88
CA VAL A 103 -5.67 -21.09 7.10
C VAL A 103 -6.12 -20.25 8.28
N ALA A 104 -7.14 -20.73 9.00
CA ALA A 104 -7.53 -20.15 10.29
C ALA A 104 -6.48 -20.44 11.36
N GLY A 105 -6.21 -19.43 12.19
CA GLY A 105 -5.35 -19.52 13.37
C GLY A 105 -6.01 -20.29 14.54
N PRO A 106 -5.24 -20.64 15.59
CA PRO A 106 -3.85 -20.27 15.79
C PRO A 106 -2.90 -21.01 14.83
N ALA A 107 -2.00 -20.27 14.18
CA ALA A 107 -1.02 -20.83 13.23
C ALA A 107 0.29 -20.03 13.27
N ILE A 108 1.41 -20.72 13.04
CA ILE A 108 2.73 -20.16 12.83
C ILE A 108 3.12 -20.44 11.38
N ILE A 109 3.34 -19.37 10.61
CA ILE A 109 3.89 -19.44 9.27
C ILE A 109 5.38 -19.12 9.34
N THR A 110 6.21 -20.10 9.02
CA THR A 110 7.66 -19.93 9.00
C THR A 110 8.15 -19.62 7.60
N GLU A 111 9.15 -18.75 7.52
CA GLU A 111 9.91 -18.50 6.31
C GLU A 111 11.38 -18.30 6.66
N TYR A 112 12.25 -18.31 5.65
CA TYR A 112 13.68 -18.14 5.85
C TYR A 112 14.05 -16.85 6.61
N SER A 113 13.31 -15.76 6.35
CA SER A 113 13.61 -14.42 6.88
C SER A 113 12.73 -13.97 8.06
N ALA A 114 11.66 -14.69 8.37
CA ALA A 114 10.69 -14.27 9.38
C ALA A 114 9.83 -15.42 9.90
N THR A 115 8.99 -15.11 10.89
CA THR A 115 7.97 -16.01 11.40
C THR A 115 6.72 -15.19 11.68
N THR A 116 5.61 -15.54 11.04
CA THR A 116 4.32 -14.86 11.19
C THR A 116 3.43 -15.68 12.10
N PHE A 117 3.02 -15.12 13.23
CA PHE A 117 2.00 -15.72 14.07
C PHE A 117 0.62 -15.21 13.68
N VAL A 118 -0.29 -16.13 13.40
CA VAL A 118 -1.69 -15.89 13.08
C VAL A 118 -2.50 -16.32 14.30
N ALA A 119 -2.97 -15.35 15.07
CA ALA A 119 -3.70 -15.60 16.31
C ALA A 119 -5.08 -16.25 16.07
N GLY A 120 -5.69 -16.77 17.15
CA GLY A 120 -7.10 -17.16 17.12
C GLY A 120 -8.02 -16.00 16.67
N GLY A 121 -9.06 -16.31 15.89
CA GLY A 121 -9.93 -15.30 15.29
C GLY A 121 -9.34 -14.58 14.07
N TRP A 122 -8.20 -15.04 13.56
CA TRP A 122 -7.62 -14.58 12.31
C TRP A 122 -7.45 -15.73 11.33
N SER A 123 -7.33 -15.41 10.05
CA SER A 123 -6.96 -16.32 8.98
C SER A 123 -5.89 -15.71 8.09
N VAL A 124 -5.14 -16.57 7.39
CA VAL A 124 -4.10 -16.16 6.45
C VAL A 124 -4.20 -16.93 5.13
N ALA A 125 -3.94 -16.27 4.01
CA ALA A 125 -3.71 -16.91 2.71
C ALA A 125 -2.69 -16.09 1.89
N PRO A 126 -1.86 -16.73 1.05
CA PRO A 126 -1.08 -15.99 0.08
C PRO A 126 -1.98 -15.48 -1.06
N ASP A 127 -1.67 -14.28 -1.57
CA ASP A 127 -2.20 -13.81 -2.84
C ASP A 127 -1.46 -14.47 -4.03
N GLU A 128 -1.81 -14.08 -5.25
CA GLU A 128 -1.20 -14.58 -6.50
C GLU A 128 0.30 -14.27 -6.64
N PHE A 129 0.83 -13.34 -5.84
CA PHE A 129 2.25 -12.96 -5.80
C PHE A 129 2.95 -13.50 -4.53
N GLY A 130 2.23 -14.25 -3.71
CA GLY A 130 2.74 -14.88 -2.50
C GLY A 130 2.72 -13.98 -1.27
N ASN A 131 2.15 -12.78 -1.32
CA ASN A 131 1.99 -11.91 -0.15
C ASN A 131 1.01 -12.55 0.84
N LEU A 132 1.36 -12.62 2.12
CA LEU A 132 0.46 -13.14 3.14
C LEU A 132 -0.61 -12.11 3.49
N ILE A 133 -1.85 -12.39 3.14
CA ILE A 133 -3.01 -11.59 3.49
C ILE A 133 -3.60 -12.14 4.77
N LEU A 134 -3.66 -11.31 5.82
CA LEU A 134 -4.33 -11.67 7.07
C LEU A 134 -5.72 -11.02 7.11
N LYS A 135 -6.70 -11.80 7.54
CA LYS A 135 -8.08 -11.35 7.72
C LYS A 135 -8.57 -11.72 9.10
N LYS A 136 -9.23 -10.78 9.77
CA LYS A 136 -9.96 -11.07 11.01
C LYS A 136 -11.24 -11.83 10.64
N LEU A 137 -11.47 -12.95 11.32
CA LEU A 137 -12.72 -13.69 11.22
C LEU A 137 -13.76 -12.98 12.09
N ASP A 138 -14.93 -12.73 11.51
CA ASP A 138 -16.07 -12.14 12.21
C ASP A 138 -16.65 -13.11 13.24
#